data_AF-A0A8S8Y2G2-F1
#
_entry.id   AF-A0A8S8Y2G2-F1
#
_cell.length_a   1.000
_cell.length_b   1.000
_cell.length_c   1.000
_cell.angle_alpha   90.00
_cell.angle_beta   90.00
_cell.angle_gamma   90.00
#
_symmetry.space_group_name_H-M   'P 1'
#
loop_
_entity.id
_entity.type
_entity.pdbx_description
1 polymer ?
#
loop_
_entity_poly.entity_id
_entity_poly.type
_entity_poly.pdbx_seq_one_letter_code
_entity_poly.pdbx_strand_id
1 'polypeptide(L)'
;MRRLWLGPIIFATLLFVGSISTSGQSGQSPIAQWDVETRNGQTDEISGNGSIIVMGDVVIVGFVVSQDNMENDDRWELWMKHDGIWILLQNGELSDGENVDETDVRIQINSTGLFEIHLRLFPSSRTDSIDFHADPNPLDLVPAGQLGVAIQGEPLHEGDPLTLSALVHNRGERTVSPYLELVSGGDKSTGSPVAIKPGSSKELETSIHVFNTGSATVHWAVTGDGIGVSYLLSDSIEVTVLPTQTLEITSVIHDAELDSLEVSVLLSEGRDRELRISTTPSISGGFNAQSPQVIASMMPGLQSFSLPVPGDYSGEMEIFVEPIGWPGESSSEKIILEPLFSDANLIGEFTSQGSDSPSQEISYRIRNTGSSTLNNGYIEAIWVVDGRIISSEQIPEISPSDEYSSKISFSQLLGATPGEIQLVYKSNLGTYTTTVQYTPESDDDAGFELPFQLQAAAIGSVMGMVVLLLTVLVMRTLNTEVTSATFGGEGPKIPKDLSTKCSNCGLQLYYSKMEPNVRCPACSTMNKPSRQQGKGSRQKKENSTIQETELKASSSDDIISCPQCDQALKVPMSRRPVMARCPACKCTFEAIVEDSV
;
A
#
# COMPACT_ATOMS: atom_id res chain seq x y z
N MET A 1 -42.33 44.67 -72.22
CA MET A 1 -41.19 45.22 -72.98
C MET A 1 -39.98 45.30 -72.05
N ARG A 2 -38.82 44.88 -72.56
CA ARG A 2 -37.52 44.76 -71.86
C ARG A 2 -37.09 46.05 -71.13
N ARG A 3 -36.40 45.90 -69.99
CA ARG A 3 -35.08 46.49 -69.63
C ARG A 3 -34.72 46.07 -68.19
N LEU A 4 -33.75 45.19 -68.06
CA LEU A 4 -32.35 45.43 -67.65
C LEU A 4 -32.21 45.68 -66.14
N TRP A 5 -31.87 44.61 -65.44
CA TRP A 5 -31.51 44.56 -64.03
C TRP A 5 -30.02 44.89 -63.92
N LEU A 6 -29.69 46.06 -63.37
CA LEU A 6 -28.35 46.42 -62.91
C LEU A 6 -28.26 46.00 -61.44
N GLY A 7 -27.54 44.92 -61.17
CA GLY A 7 -27.14 44.55 -59.82
C GLY A 7 -26.03 45.47 -59.29
N PRO A 8 -25.94 45.69 -57.96
CA PRO A 8 -24.90 46.50 -57.37
C PRO A 8 -23.55 45.78 -57.43
N ILE A 9 -22.53 46.50 -57.89
CA ILE A 9 -21.13 46.10 -57.90
C ILE A 9 -20.65 46.03 -56.45
N ILE A 10 -20.40 44.81 -55.97
CA ILE A 10 -19.74 44.57 -54.69
C ILE A 10 -18.24 44.79 -54.93
N PHE A 11 -17.70 45.86 -54.32
CA PHE A 11 -16.28 46.10 -54.20
C PHE A 11 -15.71 45.05 -53.23
N ALA A 12 -15.14 43.97 -53.77
CA ALA A 12 -14.33 43.03 -52.99
C ALA A 12 -12.94 43.65 -52.83
N THR A 13 -12.70 44.28 -51.69
CA THR A 13 -11.35 44.60 -51.21
C THR A 13 -10.61 43.29 -50.98
N LEU A 14 -9.67 42.97 -51.86
CA LEU A 14 -8.66 41.93 -51.66
C LEU A 14 -7.79 42.32 -50.45
N LEU A 15 -8.10 41.74 -49.30
CA LEU A 15 -7.18 41.67 -48.17
C LEU A 15 -6.06 40.69 -48.57
N PHE A 16 -4.93 41.24 -49.01
CA PHE A 16 -3.65 40.52 -49.01
C PHE A 16 -3.30 40.23 -47.55
N VAL A 17 -3.54 39.01 -47.09
CA VAL A 17 -2.92 38.50 -45.87
C VAL A 17 -1.57 37.93 -46.30
N GLY A 18 -0.55 38.79 -46.31
CA GLY A 18 0.83 38.34 -46.36
C GLY A 18 1.16 37.69 -45.02
N SER A 19 1.40 36.39 -45.02
CA SER A 19 2.02 35.70 -43.89
C SER A 19 3.48 36.15 -43.82
N ILE A 20 3.73 37.25 -43.13
CA ILE A 20 5.09 37.62 -42.72
C ILE A 20 5.43 36.70 -41.56
N SER A 21 6.26 35.70 -41.80
CA SER A 21 7.02 35.04 -40.73
C SER A 21 7.89 36.11 -40.07
N THR A 22 7.57 36.43 -38.83
CA THR A 22 8.39 37.31 -37.99
C THR A 22 9.70 36.58 -37.66
N SER A 23 10.73 36.77 -38.51
CA SER A 23 12.10 36.39 -38.20
C SER A 23 12.71 37.40 -37.23
N GLY A 24 13.65 36.93 -36.41
CA GLY A 24 14.18 37.64 -35.24
C GLY A 24 14.66 39.06 -35.56
N GLN A 25 14.03 40.05 -34.92
CA GLN A 25 14.50 41.43 -34.93
C GLN A 25 15.89 41.48 -34.29
N SER A 26 16.92 41.65 -35.13
CA SER A 26 18.05 42.47 -34.70
C SER A 26 17.48 43.87 -34.43
N GLY A 27 17.84 44.50 -33.31
CA GLY A 27 17.24 45.75 -32.83
C GLY A 27 17.55 47.00 -33.66
N GLN A 28 17.78 46.86 -34.97
CA GLN A 28 18.07 47.93 -35.91
C GLN A 28 16.89 48.11 -36.87
N SER A 29 16.62 49.36 -37.27
CA SER A 29 15.61 49.67 -38.28
C SER A 29 15.96 49.01 -39.62
N PRO A 30 14.98 48.45 -40.35
CA PRO A 30 15.22 47.82 -41.65
C PRO A 30 15.83 48.84 -42.62
N ILE A 31 16.83 48.39 -43.37
CA ILE A 31 17.62 49.23 -44.28
C ILE A 31 16.94 49.27 -45.65
N ALA A 32 16.38 48.14 -46.07
CA ALA A 32 15.73 47.96 -47.35
C ALA A 32 14.26 47.56 -47.20
N GLN A 33 13.46 47.98 -48.18
CA GLN A 33 12.14 47.41 -48.41
C GLN A 33 12.28 46.30 -49.44
N TRP A 34 11.93 45.07 -49.05
CA TRP A 34 12.06 43.88 -49.90
C TRP A 34 10.78 43.59 -50.68
N ASP A 35 10.94 43.08 -51.89
CA ASP A 35 9.88 42.48 -52.71
C ASP A 35 10.34 41.11 -53.19
N VAL A 36 9.47 40.10 -53.12
CA VAL A 36 9.82 38.72 -53.49
C VAL A 36 8.70 38.12 -54.33
N GLU A 37 9.04 37.74 -55.56
CA GLU A 37 8.13 37.06 -56.47
C GLU A 37 8.66 35.65 -56.78
N THR A 38 7.78 34.65 -56.83
CA THR A 38 8.14 33.28 -57.22
C THR A 38 7.48 32.90 -58.53
N ARG A 39 8.30 32.47 -59.49
CA ARG A 39 7.87 32.03 -60.82
C ARG A 39 8.31 30.60 -61.09
N ASN A 40 7.56 29.91 -61.92
CA ASN A 40 7.95 28.59 -62.39
C ASN A 40 9.16 28.71 -63.35
N GLY A 41 10.27 28.03 -63.06
CA GLY A 41 11.51 28.21 -63.81
C GLY A 41 11.50 27.72 -65.27
N GLN A 42 10.46 27.00 -65.71
CA GLN A 42 10.33 26.56 -67.12
C GLN A 42 9.38 27.44 -67.93
N THR A 43 8.33 27.96 -67.30
CA THR A 43 7.26 28.70 -67.99
C THR A 43 7.34 30.21 -67.77
N ASP A 44 8.11 30.67 -66.77
CA ASP A 44 8.17 32.07 -66.30
C ASP A 44 6.79 32.63 -65.90
N GLU A 45 5.81 31.76 -65.66
CA GLU A 45 4.50 32.10 -65.09
C GLU A 45 4.56 32.08 -63.56
N ILE A 46 3.63 32.78 -62.91
CA ILE A 46 3.50 32.77 -61.43
C ILE A 46 3.34 31.33 -60.95
N SER A 47 4.10 30.93 -59.93
CA SER A 47 4.09 29.55 -59.43
C SER A 47 2.69 29.13 -58.95
N GLY A 48 2.18 28.01 -59.45
CA GLY A 48 0.88 27.44 -59.06
C GLY A 48 0.85 26.92 -57.61
N ASN A 49 1.97 26.96 -56.90
CA ASN A 49 2.12 26.52 -55.51
C ASN A 49 1.77 27.59 -54.47
N GLY A 50 1.28 28.76 -54.90
CA GLY A 50 0.97 29.87 -54.01
C GLY A 50 2.25 30.52 -53.49
N SER A 51 2.34 30.74 -52.17
CA SER A 51 3.54 31.30 -51.51
C SER A 51 4.63 30.26 -51.23
N ILE A 52 4.43 28.99 -51.61
CA ILE A 52 5.40 27.92 -51.36
C ILE A 52 6.38 27.86 -52.52
N ILE A 53 7.67 27.98 -52.22
CA ILE A 53 8.77 27.88 -53.17
C ILE A 53 9.19 26.42 -53.26
N VAL A 54 9.27 25.86 -54.47
CA VAL A 54 9.72 24.48 -54.68
C VAL A 54 10.95 24.42 -55.59
N MET A 55 11.69 23.31 -55.53
CA MET A 55 12.82 23.06 -56.40
C MET A 55 12.42 23.16 -57.89
N GLY A 56 13.17 23.94 -58.66
CA GLY A 56 12.89 24.26 -60.06
C GLY A 56 12.19 25.61 -60.28
N ASP A 57 11.69 26.26 -59.23
CA ASP A 57 11.20 27.64 -59.32
C ASP A 57 12.35 28.66 -59.44
N VAL A 58 12.00 29.86 -59.87
CA VAL A 58 12.85 31.05 -59.90
C VAL A 58 12.29 32.03 -58.89
N VAL A 59 13.11 32.45 -57.94
CA VAL A 59 12.77 33.51 -56.99
C VAL A 59 13.37 34.81 -57.51
N ILE A 60 12.52 35.81 -57.70
CA ILE A 60 12.92 37.16 -58.09
C ILE A 60 12.93 37.99 -56.82
N VAL A 61 14.10 38.47 -56.45
CA VAL A 61 14.30 39.33 -55.28
C VAL A 61 14.46 40.76 -55.78
N GLY A 62 13.58 41.63 -55.28
CA GLY A 62 13.70 43.08 -55.38
C GLY A 62 13.97 43.71 -54.02
N PHE A 63 14.68 44.83 -54.01
CA PHE A 63 14.88 45.62 -52.82
C PHE A 63 15.02 47.11 -53.15
N VAL A 64 14.47 47.95 -52.26
CA VAL A 64 14.59 49.40 -52.31
C VAL A 64 15.32 49.91 -51.09
N VAL A 65 16.45 50.60 -51.29
CA VAL A 65 17.16 51.32 -50.22
C VAL A 65 16.85 52.80 -50.37
N SER A 66 16.15 53.37 -49.38
CA SER A 66 15.86 54.80 -49.37
C SER A 66 17.12 55.63 -49.08
N GLN A 67 17.23 56.81 -49.66
CA GLN A 67 18.32 57.75 -49.41
C GLN A 67 18.59 57.99 -47.91
N ASP A 68 17.55 58.13 -47.10
CA ASP A 68 17.67 58.35 -45.65
C ASP A 68 18.39 57.20 -44.93
N ASN A 69 18.38 56.00 -45.51
CA ASN A 69 19.00 54.80 -44.96
C ASN A 69 20.43 54.57 -45.48
N MET A 70 20.87 55.29 -46.52
CA MET A 70 22.18 55.11 -47.17
C MET A 70 23.32 55.82 -46.40
N GLU A 71 23.02 56.82 -45.56
CA GLU A 71 24.02 57.55 -44.74
C GLU A 71 25.28 57.98 -45.54
N ASN A 72 26.45 57.40 -45.24
CA ASN A 72 27.73 57.64 -45.93
C ASN A 72 28.14 56.43 -46.79
N ASP A 73 27.23 55.49 -47.03
CA ASP A 73 27.50 54.31 -47.83
C ASP A 73 27.52 54.67 -49.31
N ASP A 74 28.58 54.22 -50.01
CA ASP A 74 28.84 54.50 -51.42
C ASP A 74 28.75 53.24 -52.31
N ARG A 75 28.56 52.06 -51.71
CA ARG A 75 28.41 50.78 -52.41
C ARG A 75 27.57 49.79 -51.63
N TRP A 76 27.01 48.84 -52.36
CA TRP A 76 26.22 47.74 -51.81
C TRP A 76 26.60 46.41 -52.44
N GLU A 77 26.42 45.33 -51.70
CA GLU A 77 26.57 43.96 -52.17
C GLU A 77 25.39 43.11 -51.69
N LEU A 78 24.81 42.34 -52.60
CA LEU A 78 23.75 41.38 -52.32
C LEU A 78 24.32 39.97 -52.36
N TRP A 79 24.24 39.28 -51.24
CA TRP A 79 24.76 37.95 -51.04
C TRP A 79 23.63 36.97 -50.78
N MET A 80 23.80 35.73 -51.24
CA MET A 80 22.96 34.60 -50.87
C MET A 80 23.80 33.62 -50.06
N LYS A 81 23.23 33.12 -48.97
CA LYS A 81 23.76 32.02 -48.21
C LYS A 81 22.80 30.84 -48.31
N HIS A 82 23.31 29.72 -48.80
CA HIS A 82 22.58 28.46 -48.88
C HIS A 82 23.50 27.31 -48.52
N ASP A 83 23.07 26.42 -47.62
CA ASP A 83 23.87 25.29 -47.11
C ASP A 83 25.27 25.73 -46.60
N GLY A 84 25.34 26.89 -45.96
CA GLY A 84 26.58 27.49 -45.45
C GLY A 84 27.50 28.12 -46.51
N ILE A 85 27.16 28.03 -47.80
CA ILE A 85 27.93 28.62 -48.90
C ILE A 85 27.42 30.02 -49.19
N TRP A 86 28.34 30.99 -49.22
CA TRP A 86 28.06 32.38 -49.60
C TRP A 86 28.32 32.61 -51.09
N ILE A 87 27.36 33.18 -51.79
CA ILE A 87 27.40 33.49 -53.21
C ILE A 87 27.05 34.97 -53.39
N LEU A 88 27.93 35.74 -54.01
CA LEU A 88 27.61 37.11 -54.40
C LEU A 88 26.65 37.06 -55.59
N LEU A 89 25.45 37.63 -55.43
CA LEU A 89 24.43 37.70 -56.47
C LEU A 89 24.64 38.93 -57.35
N GLN A 90 24.76 40.10 -56.72
CA GLN A 90 24.89 41.38 -57.41
C GLN A 90 25.60 42.39 -56.51
N ASN A 91 26.15 43.45 -57.10
CA ASN A 91 26.69 44.59 -56.39
C ASN A 91 26.47 45.86 -57.21
N GLY A 92 26.62 47.01 -56.56
CA GLY A 92 26.50 48.31 -57.20
C GLY A 92 27.06 49.44 -56.35
N GLU A 93 27.12 50.61 -56.96
CA GLU A 93 27.48 51.86 -56.29
C GLU A 93 26.21 52.62 -55.88
N LEU A 94 26.31 53.39 -54.80
CA LEU A 94 25.24 54.23 -54.26
C LEU A 94 25.48 55.67 -54.75
N SER A 95 24.54 56.24 -55.49
CA SER A 95 24.63 57.62 -55.97
C SER A 95 23.91 58.60 -55.04
N ASP A 96 24.55 59.74 -54.77
CA ASP A 96 23.98 60.79 -53.92
C ASP A 96 22.64 61.31 -54.47
N GLY A 97 21.58 61.20 -53.67
CA GLY A 97 20.27 61.77 -53.99
C GLY A 97 19.29 60.84 -54.74
N GLU A 98 19.65 59.58 -54.94
CA GLU A 98 18.79 58.58 -55.58
C GLU A 98 18.61 57.35 -54.66
N ASN A 99 17.42 56.73 -54.72
CA ASN A 99 17.20 55.45 -54.05
C ASN A 99 17.84 54.34 -54.87
N VAL A 100 18.32 53.28 -54.22
CA VAL A 100 18.59 52.03 -54.95
C VAL A 100 17.28 51.30 -55.12
N ASP A 101 16.95 50.94 -56.35
CA ASP A 101 15.76 50.16 -56.69
C ASP A 101 16.18 49.01 -57.63
N GLU A 102 16.49 47.87 -57.05
CA GLU A 102 16.78 46.64 -57.78
C GLU A 102 15.53 45.77 -57.75
N THR A 103 15.07 45.30 -58.91
CA THR A 103 13.76 44.62 -59.04
C THR A 103 13.81 43.25 -59.70
N ASP A 104 14.96 42.84 -60.27
CA ASP A 104 15.05 41.60 -61.07
C ASP A 104 16.29 40.75 -60.72
N VAL A 105 16.57 40.59 -59.42
CA VAL A 105 17.61 39.64 -58.99
C VAL A 105 17.04 38.23 -59.02
N ARG A 106 17.32 37.49 -60.10
CA ARG A 106 16.79 36.14 -60.31
C ARG A 106 17.67 35.07 -59.69
N ILE A 107 17.07 34.24 -58.84
CA ILE A 107 17.70 33.12 -58.15
C ILE A 107 17.02 31.83 -58.60
N GLN A 108 17.78 30.97 -59.27
CA GLN A 108 17.31 29.64 -59.66
C GLN A 108 17.37 28.67 -58.47
N ILE A 109 16.25 28.08 -58.10
CA ILE A 109 16.18 27.12 -56.99
C ILE A 109 16.52 25.72 -57.51
N ASN A 110 17.70 25.21 -57.14
CA ASN A 110 18.23 23.92 -57.58
C ASN A 110 18.34 22.87 -56.45
N SER A 111 18.11 23.27 -55.21
CA SER A 111 18.18 22.45 -54.00
C SER A 111 17.11 22.89 -53.00
N THR A 112 16.79 22.01 -52.05
CA THR A 112 15.85 22.27 -50.96
C THR A 112 16.55 22.87 -49.75
N GLY A 113 15.81 23.54 -48.88
CA GLY A 113 16.32 24.08 -47.62
C GLY A 113 16.22 25.59 -47.52
N LEU A 114 16.91 26.16 -46.53
CA LEU A 114 16.90 27.60 -46.25
C LEU A 114 17.81 28.36 -47.22
N PHE A 115 17.31 29.46 -47.76
CA PHE A 115 18.03 30.46 -48.52
C PHE A 115 17.97 31.77 -47.74
N GLU A 116 19.13 32.30 -47.36
CA GLU A 116 19.22 33.61 -46.69
C GLU A 116 19.81 34.62 -47.68
N ILE A 117 19.11 35.73 -47.90
CA ILE A 117 19.57 36.83 -48.74
C ILE A 117 20.02 37.97 -47.83
N HIS A 118 21.23 38.46 -48.05
CA HIS A 118 21.89 39.45 -47.22
C HIS A 118 22.32 40.64 -48.10
N LEU A 119 21.72 41.79 -47.85
CA LEU A 119 22.18 43.07 -48.37
C LEU A 119 23.21 43.66 -47.42
N ARG A 120 24.37 44.08 -47.93
CA ARG A 120 25.42 44.75 -47.16
C ARG A 120 25.79 46.08 -47.79
N LEU A 121 25.81 47.13 -46.98
CA LEU A 121 26.26 48.47 -47.38
C LEU A 121 27.70 48.73 -46.89
N PHE A 122 28.45 49.55 -47.62
CA PHE A 122 29.80 49.96 -47.24
C PHE A 122 29.99 51.47 -47.41
N PRO A 123 30.83 52.11 -46.56
CA PRO A 123 31.73 51.49 -45.57
C PRO A 123 31.11 51.11 -44.22
N SER A 124 29.85 51.47 -43.95
CA SER A 124 29.18 51.24 -42.66
C SER A 124 29.16 49.77 -42.22
N SER A 125 29.21 48.85 -43.18
CA SER A 125 29.02 47.40 -42.96
C SER A 125 27.67 47.06 -42.35
N ARG A 126 26.68 47.94 -42.48
CA ARG A 126 25.30 47.66 -42.09
C ARG A 126 24.72 46.61 -43.02
N THR A 127 23.90 45.72 -42.46
CA THR A 127 23.32 44.60 -43.18
C THR A 127 21.83 44.50 -42.94
N ASP A 128 21.11 44.07 -43.96
CA ASP A 128 19.69 43.71 -43.88
C ASP A 128 19.48 42.39 -44.60
N SER A 129 18.50 41.60 -44.17
CA SER A 129 18.34 40.23 -44.69
C SER A 129 16.91 39.76 -44.71
N ILE A 130 16.60 38.94 -45.71
CA ILE A 130 15.37 38.15 -45.80
C ILE A 130 15.74 36.68 -45.99
N ASP A 131 14.80 35.80 -45.70
CA ASP A 131 15.01 34.37 -45.86
C ASP A 131 13.76 33.69 -46.40
N PHE A 132 13.96 32.57 -47.08
CA PHE A 132 12.88 31.73 -47.56
C PHE A 132 13.32 30.26 -47.64
N HIS A 133 12.35 29.36 -47.59
CA HIS A 133 12.58 27.92 -47.69
C HIS A 133 12.13 27.36 -49.04
N ALA A 134 12.96 26.53 -49.64
CA ALA A 134 12.61 25.76 -50.84
C ALA A 134 12.26 24.31 -50.49
N ASP A 135 11.07 23.90 -50.89
CA ASP A 135 10.55 22.54 -50.72
C ASP A 135 10.91 21.62 -51.90
N PRO A 136 10.85 20.28 -51.71
CA PRO A 136 11.00 19.32 -52.80
C PRO A 136 9.96 19.52 -53.92
N ASN A 137 10.33 19.13 -55.13
CA ASN A 137 9.41 19.07 -56.28
C ASN A 137 9.49 17.66 -56.90
N PRO A 138 8.40 16.86 -56.91
CA PRO A 138 7.04 17.20 -56.49
C PRO A 138 6.90 17.42 -54.98
N LEU A 139 5.98 18.29 -54.57
CA LEU A 139 5.57 18.51 -53.19
C LEU A 139 4.24 17.79 -52.94
N ASP A 140 4.28 16.67 -52.19
CA ASP A 140 3.11 15.83 -51.94
C ASP A 140 2.41 16.19 -50.62
N LEU A 141 3.17 16.43 -49.55
CA LEU A 141 2.66 16.58 -48.18
C LEU A 141 2.88 17.97 -47.59
N VAL A 142 1.83 18.54 -47.03
CA VAL A 142 1.83 19.82 -46.31
C VAL A 142 1.07 19.69 -44.97
N PRO A 143 1.31 20.59 -44.00
CA PRO A 143 0.54 20.61 -42.75
C PRO A 143 -0.96 20.79 -43.03
N ALA A 144 -1.80 20.06 -42.28
CA ALA A 144 -3.24 20.31 -42.27
C ALA A 144 -3.65 20.92 -40.92
N GLY A 145 -4.21 22.13 -40.94
CA GLY A 145 -4.64 22.82 -39.73
C GLY A 145 -3.53 23.68 -39.11
N GLN A 146 -3.36 23.59 -37.78
CA GLN A 146 -2.31 24.33 -37.08
C GLN A 146 -0.94 23.71 -37.35
N LEU A 147 0.08 24.57 -37.42
CA LEU A 147 1.47 24.15 -37.58
C LEU A 147 1.96 23.48 -36.29
N GLY A 148 2.64 22.33 -36.41
CA GLY A 148 3.24 21.60 -35.30
C GLY A 148 2.65 20.21 -35.07
N VAL A 149 2.93 19.68 -33.88
CA VAL A 149 2.47 18.37 -33.39
C VAL A 149 1.62 18.53 -32.14
N ALA A 150 0.64 17.64 -31.96
CA ALA A 150 -0.07 17.50 -30.69
C ALA A 150 0.72 16.59 -29.76
N ILE A 151 0.83 16.99 -28.49
CA ILE A 151 1.48 16.21 -27.44
C ILE A 151 0.40 15.46 -26.65
N GLN A 152 0.60 14.15 -26.48
CA GLN A 152 -0.26 13.32 -25.65
C GLN A 152 0.56 12.64 -24.54
N GLY A 153 0.02 12.67 -23.32
CA GLY A 153 0.60 12.00 -22.16
C GLY A 153 1.27 12.92 -21.14
N GLU A 154 1.05 14.24 -21.21
CA GLU A 154 1.48 15.17 -20.14
C GLU A 154 0.60 15.06 -18.88
N PRO A 155 1.16 15.26 -17.67
CA PRO A 155 2.57 15.48 -17.39
C PRO A 155 3.41 14.21 -17.61
N LEU A 156 4.61 14.38 -18.16
CA LEU A 156 5.51 13.28 -18.51
C LEU A 156 6.41 12.93 -17.32
N HIS A 157 6.47 11.67 -16.91
CA HIS A 157 7.44 11.19 -15.93
C HIS A 157 8.55 10.37 -16.61
N GLU A 158 9.68 10.21 -15.93
CA GLU A 158 10.80 9.40 -16.40
C GLU A 158 10.34 7.99 -16.80
N GLY A 159 10.67 7.61 -18.03
CA GLY A 159 10.33 6.31 -18.61
C GLY A 159 8.90 6.17 -19.14
N ASP A 160 8.08 7.23 -19.08
CA ASP A 160 6.80 7.26 -19.79
C ASP A 160 6.99 7.39 -21.31
N PRO A 161 6.07 6.84 -22.12
CA PRO A 161 6.03 7.09 -23.54
C PRO A 161 5.43 8.48 -23.83
N LEU A 162 6.23 9.36 -24.42
CA LEU A 162 5.77 10.60 -25.04
C LEU A 162 5.18 10.27 -26.41
N THR A 163 3.90 10.58 -26.61
CA THR A 163 3.22 10.33 -27.89
C THR A 163 2.99 11.65 -28.61
N LEU A 164 3.42 11.73 -29.86
CA LEU A 164 3.25 12.90 -30.72
C LEU A 164 2.39 12.52 -31.93
N SER A 165 1.53 13.46 -32.34
CA SER A 165 0.74 13.31 -33.55
C SER A 165 0.82 14.54 -34.46
N ALA A 166 0.89 14.31 -35.77
CA ALA A 166 0.98 15.33 -36.80
C ALA A 166 -0.18 15.16 -37.79
N LEU A 167 -0.91 16.24 -38.07
CA LEU A 167 -1.98 16.23 -39.06
C LEU A 167 -1.44 16.68 -40.43
N VAL A 168 -1.49 15.77 -41.41
CA VAL A 168 -0.86 15.96 -42.72
C VAL A 168 -1.89 15.90 -43.83
N HIS A 169 -1.78 16.80 -44.82
CA HIS A 169 -2.60 16.83 -46.02
C HIS A 169 -1.78 16.41 -47.25
N ASN A 170 -2.34 15.50 -48.04
CA ASN A 170 -1.77 15.13 -49.34
C ASN A 170 -2.35 16.01 -50.44
N ARG A 171 -1.55 16.96 -50.94
CA ARG A 171 -1.87 17.83 -52.07
C ARG A 171 -1.36 17.29 -53.41
N GLY A 172 -0.60 16.19 -53.39
CA GLY A 172 -0.09 15.53 -54.58
C GLY A 172 -1.14 14.72 -55.33
N GLU A 173 -0.78 14.25 -56.51
CA GLU A 173 -1.68 13.51 -57.42
C GLU A 173 -1.70 12.01 -57.17
N ARG A 174 -0.83 11.49 -56.28
CA ARG A 174 -0.70 10.06 -55.99
C ARG A 174 -1.01 9.75 -54.52
N THR A 175 -1.43 8.52 -54.24
CA THR A 175 -1.50 8.03 -52.86
C THR A 175 -0.08 7.84 -52.34
N VAL A 176 0.23 8.38 -51.16
CA VAL A 176 1.53 8.27 -50.49
C VAL A 176 1.37 7.66 -49.10
N SER A 177 2.42 7.05 -48.56
CA SER A 177 2.41 6.38 -47.25
C SER A 177 3.52 6.91 -46.33
N PRO A 178 3.42 8.15 -45.83
CA PRO A 178 4.37 8.70 -44.87
C PRO A 178 4.21 8.08 -43.48
N TYR A 179 5.23 8.30 -42.64
CA TYR A 179 5.23 8.01 -41.21
C TYR A 179 5.85 9.18 -40.43
N LEU A 180 5.54 9.26 -39.13
CA LEU A 180 6.15 10.22 -38.22
C LEU A 180 7.41 9.62 -37.60
N GLU A 181 8.49 10.39 -37.56
CA GLU A 181 9.77 10.03 -36.95
C GLU A 181 10.10 10.97 -35.81
N LEU A 182 10.49 10.43 -34.66
CA LEU A 182 10.90 11.18 -33.47
C LEU A 182 12.34 10.83 -33.10
N VAL A 183 13.08 11.84 -32.66
CA VAL A 183 14.47 11.70 -32.19
C VAL A 183 14.66 12.50 -30.90
N SER A 184 15.22 11.86 -29.87
CA SER A 184 15.55 12.50 -28.59
C SER A 184 16.80 11.87 -27.97
N GLY A 185 17.81 12.65 -27.61
CA GLY A 185 18.97 12.17 -26.84
C GLY A 185 19.80 11.03 -27.47
N GLY A 186 19.57 10.69 -28.74
CA GLY A 186 20.17 9.55 -29.44
C GLY A 186 19.19 8.39 -29.72
N ASP A 187 18.04 8.36 -29.04
CA ASP A 187 16.96 7.44 -29.32
C ASP A 187 16.15 7.92 -30.52
N LYS A 188 15.70 6.98 -31.35
CA LYS A 188 14.89 7.22 -32.53
C LYS A 188 13.68 6.29 -32.53
N SER A 189 12.51 6.85 -32.78
CA SER A 189 11.25 6.12 -32.91
C SER A 189 10.57 6.45 -34.23
N THR A 190 10.04 5.44 -34.90
CA THR A 190 9.36 5.58 -36.19
C THR A 190 7.98 4.97 -36.13
N GLY A 191 6.96 5.75 -36.49
CA GLY A 191 5.58 5.30 -36.56
C GLY A 191 5.32 4.35 -37.72
N SER A 192 4.11 3.80 -37.77
CA SER A 192 3.69 2.97 -38.90
C SER A 192 3.32 3.83 -40.12
N PRO A 193 3.67 3.42 -41.35
CA PRO A 193 3.27 4.13 -42.56
C PRO A 193 1.73 4.19 -42.72
N VAL A 194 1.20 5.36 -43.03
CA VAL A 194 -0.25 5.58 -43.19
C VAL A 194 -0.56 6.01 -44.61
N ALA A 195 -1.36 5.24 -45.35
CA ALA A 195 -1.75 5.59 -46.71
C ALA A 195 -2.71 6.80 -46.76
N ILE A 196 -2.30 7.88 -47.43
CA ILE A 196 -3.05 9.13 -47.61
C ILE A 196 -3.35 9.33 -49.10
N LYS A 197 -4.64 9.34 -49.46
CA LYS A 197 -5.09 9.57 -50.85
C LYS A 197 -4.93 11.04 -51.25
N PRO A 198 -4.83 11.35 -52.56
CA PRO A 198 -4.85 12.72 -53.07
C PRO A 198 -6.03 13.52 -52.49
N GLY A 199 -5.77 14.76 -52.07
CA GLY A 199 -6.75 15.68 -51.49
C GLY A 199 -7.29 15.28 -50.11
N SER A 200 -6.70 14.27 -49.45
CA SER A 200 -7.12 13.83 -48.11
C SER A 200 -6.12 14.24 -47.04
N SER A 201 -6.62 14.42 -45.81
CA SER A 201 -5.78 14.61 -44.63
C SER A 201 -5.84 13.40 -43.70
N LYS A 202 -4.73 13.07 -43.06
CA LYS A 202 -4.65 12.02 -42.03
C LYS A 202 -3.66 12.40 -40.93
N GLU A 203 -3.93 11.86 -39.75
CA GLU A 203 -3.06 11.97 -38.60
C GLU A 203 -1.99 10.86 -38.64
N LEU A 204 -0.75 11.23 -38.35
CA LEU A 204 0.39 10.34 -38.16
C LEU A 204 0.78 10.41 -36.69
N GLU A 205 0.97 9.27 -36.04
CA GLU A 205 1.24 9.17 -34.62
C GLU A 205 2.45 8.25 -34.38
N THR A 206 3.26 8.58 -33.38
CA THR A 206 4.28 7.68 -32.86
C THR A 206 4.67 8.08 -31.42
N SER A 207 5.29 7.15 -30.70
CA SER A 207 5.70 7.35 -29.31
C SER A 207 7.19 7.11 -29.12
N ILE A 208 7.83 7.88 -28.25
CA ILE A 208 9.23 7.73 -27.84
C ILE A 208 9.34 7.79 -26.32
N HIS A 209 10.24 7.02 -25.71
CA HIS A 209 10.46 7.07 -24.27
C HIS A 209 11.51 8.12 -23.96
N VAL A 210 11.29 8.91 -22.91
CA VAL A 210 12.25 9.93 -22.46
C VAL A 210 12.66 9.61 -21.03
N PHE A 211 13.95 9.35 -20.83
CA PHE A 211 14.49 8.83 -19.56
C PHE A 211 15.15 9.89 -18.69
N ASN A 212 15.54 11.04 -19.25
CA ASN A 212 16.24 12.07 -18.48
C ASN A 212 15.24 13.06 -17.90
N THR A 213 15.24 13.18 -16.57
CA THR A 213 14.47 14.22 -15.86
C THR A 213 14.95 15.63 -16.21
N GLY A 214 14.04 16.60 -16.24
CA GLY A 214 14.30 17.97 -16.64
C GLY A 214 13.75 18.32 -18.02
N SER A 215 14.29 19.35 -18.66
CA SER A 215 13.90 19.75 -20.02
C SER A 215 14.57 18.84 -21.04
N ALA A 216 13.77 18.27 -21.95
CA ALA A 216 14.23 17.45 -23.06
C ALA A 216 13.71 18.00 -24.39
N THR A 217 14.58 18.06 -25.39
CA THR A 217 14.22 18.45 -26.75
C THR A 217 13.93 17.20 -27.58
N VAL A 218 12.74 17.16 -28.19
CA VAL A 218 12.33 16.08 -29.10
C VAL A 218 12.19 16.66 -30.50
N HIS A 219 13.00 16.16 -31.42
CA HIS A 219 12.91 16.48 -32.83
C HIS A 219 11.89 15.55 -33.49
N TRP A 220 11.01 16.11 -34.32
CA TRP A 220 10.02 15.35 -35.05
C TRP A 220 10.07 15.71 -36.54
N ALA A 221 9.84 14.73 -37.40
CA ALA A 221 9.77 14.92 -38.84
C ALA A 221 8.83 13.91 -39.48
N VAL A 222 8.04 14.36 -40.46
CA VAL A 222 7.28 13.47 -41.34
C VAL A 222 8.19 13.03 -42.48
N THR A 223 8.31 11.72 -42.69
CA THR A 223 9.19 11.15 -43.72
C THR A 223 8.48 10.05 -44.51
N GLY A 224 8.97 9.76 -45.71
CA GLY A 224 8.70 8.50 -46.40
C GLY A 224 9.38 8.41 -47.77
N ASP A 225 9.39 7.21 -48.32
CA ASP A 225 10.19 6.89 -49.51
C ASP A 225 9.61 7.55 -50.78
N GLY A 226 10.41 8.42 -51.41
CA GLY A 226 10.05 9.08 -52.67
C GLY A 226 8.87 10.05 -52.55
N ILE A 227 8.61 10.56 -51.34
CA ILE A 227 7.54 11.52 -51.04
C ILE A 227 8.16 12.91 -50.92
N GLY A 228 7.58 13.91 -51.59
CA GLY A 228 7.92 15.30 -51.33
C GLY A 228 7.23 15.80 -50.07
N VAL A 229 8.00 16.05 -49.01
CA VAL A 229 7.46 16.54 -47.72
C VAL A 229 7.89 17.99 -47.51
N SER A 230 6.95 18.85 -47.13
CA SER A 230 7.24 20.24 -46.79
C SER A 230 8.13 20.35 -45.55
N TYR A 231 9.03 21.33 -45.54
CA TYR A 231 9.89 21.64 -44.39
C TYR A 231 9.09 21.95 -43.11
N LEU A 232 7.85 22.45 -43.26
CA LEU A 232 6.93 22.74 -42.15
C LEU A 232 6.45 21.50 -41.38
N LEU A 233 6.72 20.30 -41.91
CA LEU A 233 6.42 19.02 -41.25
C LEU A 233 7.66 18.45 -40.55
N SER A 234 8.57 19.32 -40.13
CA SER A 234 9.75 18.98 -39.34
C SER A 234 10.07 20.13 -38.39
N ASP A 235 10.18 19.85 -37.11
CA ASP A 235 10.56 20.84 -36.09
C ASP A 235 11.07 20.16 -34.81
N SER A 236 11.27 20.93 -33.75
CA SER A 236 11.59 20.45 -32.41
C SER A 236 10.62 21.01 -31.37
N ILE A 237 10.36 20.22 -30.33
CA ILE A 237 9.58 20.64 -29.17
C ILE A 237 10.40 20.47 -27.89
N GLU A 238 10.17 21.33 -26.92
CA GLU A 238 10.70 21.16 -25.56
C GLU A 238 9.62 20.57 -24.66
N VAL A 239 9.94 19.47 -23.99
CA VAL A 239 9.06 18.81 -23.01
C VAL A 239 9.74 18.77 -21.64
N THR A 240 8.96 18.87 -20.57
CA THR A 240 9.47 18.75 -19.20
C THR A 240 9.17 17.36 -18.65
N VAL A 241 10.22 16.62 -18.29
CA VAL A 241 10.16 15.26 -17.72
C VAL A 241 10.32 15.33 -16.21
N LEU A 242 9.33 14.85 -15.48
CA LEU A 242 9.33 14.75 -14.02
C LEU A 242 9.98 13.43 -13.55
N PRO A 243 10.50 13.35 -12.31
CA PRO A 243 10.96 12.08 -11.74
C PRO A 243 9.85 11.04 -11.64
N THR A 244 10.15 9.74 -11.75
CA THR A 244 9.18 8.65 -11.63
C THR A 244 8.24 8.78 -10.41
N GLN A 245 6.94 8.52 -10.59
CA GLN A 245 5.98 8.55 -9.48
C GLN A 245 6.27 7.47 -8.43
N THR A 246 5.97 7.76 -7.17
CA THR A 246 6.17 6.82 -6.06
C THR A 246 4.84 6.24 -5.59
N LEU A 247 4.88 4.98 -5.15
CA LEU A 247 3.76 4.25 -4.54
C LEU A 247 4.09 3.91 -3.09
N GLU A 248 3.13 4.13 -2.20
CA GLU A 248 3.27 3.79 -0.79
C GLU A 248 1.96 3.24 -0.23
N ILE A 249 2.00 2.10 0.46
CA ILE A 249 0.88 1.63 1.27
C ILE A 249 0.90 2.40 2.58
N THR A 250 -0.11 3.24 2.84
CA THR A 250 -0.17 4.07 4.05
C THR A 250 -0.83 3.36 5.22
N SER A 251 -1.79 2.48 4.94
CA SER A 251 -2.48 1.69 5.95
C SER A 251 -3.14 0.46 5.36
N VAL A 252 -3.27 -0.58 6.18
CA VAL A 252 -4.04 -1.78 5.87
C VAL A 252 -4.92 -2.08 7.08
N ILE A 253 -6.23 -2.19 6.86
CA ILE A 253 -7.23 -2.46 7.90
C ILE A 253 -7.96 -3.75 7.54
N HIS A 254 -8.06 -4.67 8.49
CA HIS A 254 -8.84 -5.90 8.33
C HIS A 254 -10.25 -5.70 8.87
N ASP A 255 -11.23 -5.84 8.00
CA ASP A 255 -12.64 -6.00 8.36
C ASP A 255 -12.96 -7.49 8.44
N ALA A 256 -12.98 -8.00 9.66
CA ALA A 256 -13.21 -9.42 9.93
C ALA A 256 -14.68 -9.83 9.79
N GLU A 257 -15.63 -8.89 9.79
CA GLU A 257 -17.06 -9.21 9.57
C GLU A 257 -17.36 -9.37 8.08
N LEU A 258 -16.66 -8.59 7.24
CA LEU A 258 -16.80 -8.63 5.78
C LEU A 258 -15.77 -9.51 5.08
N ASP A 259 -14.90 -10.19 5.83
CA ASP A 259 -13.77 -10.96 5.31
C ASP A 259 -12.97 -10.16 4.26
N SER A 260 -12.61 -8.91 4.58
CA SER A 260 -11.98 -8.00 3.61
C SER A 260 -10.85 -7.16 4.21
N LEU A 261 -9.91 -6.78 3.35
CA LEU A 261 -8.82 -5.85 3.63
C LEU A 261 -9.10 -4.53 2.96
N GLU A 262 -9.13 -3.45 3.73
CA GLU A 262 -9.09 -2.09 3.23
C GLU A 262 -7.63 -1.63 3.18
N VAL A 263 -7.09 -1.52 1.96
CA VAL A 263 -5.71 -1.11 1.69
C VAL A 263 -5.73 0.33 1.20
N SER A 264 -5.11 1.23 1.94
CA SER A 264 -4.94 2.63 1.52
C SER A 264 -3.57 2.81 0.88
N VAL A 265 -3.58 3.27 -0.37
CA VAL A 265 -2.41 3.49 -1.21
C VAL A 265 -2.28 4.97 -1.52
N LEU A 266 -1.07 5.50 -1.42
CA LEU A 266 -0.71 6.85 -1.82
C LEU A 266 0.09 6.79 -3.14
N LEU A 267 -0.39 7.50 -4.16
CA LEU A 267 0.31 7.75 -5.41
C LEU A 267 0.78 9.20 -5.43
N SER A 268 2.06 9.44 -5.71
CA SER A 268 2.59 10.80 -5.80
C SER A 268 1.95 11.62 -6.93
N GLU A 269 2.09 12.94 -6.89
CA GLU A 269 1.58 13.85 -7.91
C GLU A 269 2.01 13.47 -9.33
N GLY A 270 1.12 13.65 -10.30
CA GLY A 270 1.39 13.30 -11.68
C GLY A 270 0.15 12.91 -12.47
N ARG A 271 0.28 11.87 -13.29
CA ARG A 271 -0.82 11.29 -14.08
C ARG A 271 -1.43 10.08 -13.39
N ASP A 272 -2.57 9.66 -13.89
CA ASP A 272 -3.23 8.43 -13.45
C ASP A 272 -2.39 7.20 -13.82
N ARG A 273 -2.32 6.24 -12.90
CA ARG A 273 -1.51 5.03 -13.02
C ARG A 273 -2.34 3.78 -12.83
N GLU A 274 -2.10 2.79 -13.68
CA GLU A 274 -2.65 1.45 -13.49
C GLU A 274 -1.75 0.67 -12.52
N LEU A 275 -2.38 0.04 -11.53
CA LEU A 275 -1.73 -0.67 -10.43
C LEU A 275 -2.36 -2.05 -10.26
N ARG A 276 -1.55 -3.01 -9.82
CA ARG A 276 -2.00 -4.32 -9.33
C ARG A 276 -1.86 -4.33 -7.82
N ILE A 277 -2.95 -4.57 -7.12
CA ILE A 277 -2.95 -4.80 -5.67
C ILE A 277 -3.22 -6.28 -5.46
N SER A 278 -2.34 -6.97 -4.76
CA SER A 278 -2.49 -8.40 -4.50
C SER A 278 -2.09 -8.73 -3.08
N THR A 279 -2.61 -9.85 -2.58
CA THR A 279 -2.35 -10.28 -1.21
C THR A 279 -1.92 -11.74 -1.20
N THR A 280 -0.80 -12.05 -0.53
CA THR A 280 -0.27 -13.41 -0.43
C THR A 280 -0.11 -13.84 1.02
N PRO A 281 -0.57 -15.05 1.41
CA PRO A 281 -0.31 -15.58 2.73
C PRO A 281 1.19 -15.87 2.91
N SER A 282 1.79 -15.50 4.05
CA SER A 282 3.23 -15.66 4.32
C SER A 282 3.66 -17.12 4.63
N ILE A 283 2.99 -18.13 4.06
CA ILE A 283 3.21 -19.55 4.39
C ILE A 283 4.36 -20.13 3.57
N SER A 284 5.41 -20.58 4.26
CA SER A 284 6.43 -21.50 3.73
C SER A 284 5.84 -22.92 3.57
N GLY A 285 4.96 -23.13 2.59
CA GLY A 285 4.25 -24.40 2.50
C GLY A 285 3.00 -24.41 1.60
N GLY A 286 3.16 -24.06 0.33
CA GLY A 286 2.37 -24.65 -0.76
C GLY A 286 0.85 -24.47 -0.72
N PHE A 287 0.32 -23.35 -0.22
CA PHE A 287 -1.06 -22.97 -0.54
C PHE A 287 -1.09 -22.32 -1.92
N ASN A 288 -1.44 -23.10 -2.94
CA ASN A 288 -1.82 -22.61 -4.27
C ASN A 288 -3.29 -22.16 -4.27
N ALA A 289 -3.65 -21.23 -3.38
CA ALA A 289 -4.87 -20.45 -3.56
C ALA A 289 -4.47 -19.25 -4.44
N GLN A 290 -5.20 -19.01 -5.53
CA GLN A 290 -5.02 -17.78 -6.31
C GLN A 290 -5.18 -16.61 -5.33
N SER A 291 -4.08 -15.88 -5.12
CA SER A 291 -4.10 -14.67 -4.30
C SER A 291 -5.17 -13.72 -4.86
N PRO A 292 -6.03 -13.14 -4.01
CA PRO A 292 -6.91 -12.08 -4.45
C PRO A 292 -6.05 -10.98 -5.08
N GLN A 293 -6.48 -10.52 -6.24
CA GLN A 293 -5.84 -9.42 -6.95
C GLN A 293 -6.89 -8.48 -7.51
N VAL A 294 -6.59 -7.19 -7.45
CA VAL A 294 -7.37 -6.11 -8.02
C VAL A 294 -6.46 -5.31 -8.93
N ILE A 295 -6.93 -5.06 -10.16
CA ILE A 295 -6.28 -4.11 -11.06
C ILE A 295 -7.13 -2.84 -11.04
N ALA A 296 -6.48 -1.70 -10.77
CA ALA A 296 -7.17 -0.42 -10.65
C ALA A 296 -6.38 0.70 -11.32
N SER A 297 -7.11 1.65 -11.92
CA SER A 297 -6.56 2.93 -12.35
C SER A 297 -6.68 3.91 -11.19
N MET A 298 -5.54 4.33 -10.65
CA MET A 298 -5.43 5.19 -9.48
C MET A 298 -5.09 6.62 -9.92
N MET A 299 -5.86 7.58 -9.43
CA MET A 299 -5.54 9.00 -9.56
C MET A 299 -4.49 9.37 -8.49
N PRO A 300 -3.64 10.38 -8.72
CA PRO A 300 -2.72 10.88 -7.71
C PRO A 300 -3.42 11.22 -6.39
N GLY A 301 -2.74 10.97 -5.27
CA GLY A 301 -3.28 11.12 -3.92
C GLY A 301 -3.54 9.80 -3.22
N LEU A 302 -4.30 9.86 -2.12
CA LEU A 302 -4.63 8.72 -1.28
C LEU A 302 -5.94 8.07 -1.76
N GLN A 303 -5.92 6.77 -2.04
CA GLN A 303 -7.10 5.98 -2.38
C GLN A 303 -7.14 4.66 -1.63
N SER A 304 -8.34 4.19 -1.28
CA SER A 304 -8.55 2.95 -0.54
C SER A 304 -9.18 1.89 -1.44
N PHE A 305 -8.69 0.67 -1.33
CA PHE A 305 -9.12 -0.48 -2.12
C PHE A 305 -9.54 -1.62 -1.19
N SER A 306 -10.68 -2.24 -1.48
CA SER A 306 -11.14 -3.42 -0.73
C SER A 306 -10.70 -4.69 -1.46
N LEU A 307 -9.95 -5.55 -0.78
CA LEU A 307 -9.57 -6.88 -1.25
C LEU A 307 -10.25 -7.95 -0.41
N PRO A 308 -10.90 -8.95 -1.03
CA PRO A 308 -11.48 -10.06 -0.28
C PRO A 308 -10.39 -10.95 0.31
N VAL A 309 -10.61 -11.44 1.51
CA VAL A 309 -9.75 -12.39 2.22
C VAL A 309 -10.55 -13.67 2.51
N PRO A 310 -9.93 -14.85 2.54
CA PRO A 310 -10.64 -16.05 3.01
C PRO A 310 -10.99 -15.90 4.50
N GLY A 311 -12.28 -15.95 4.86
CA GLY A 311 -12.73 -15.75 6.25
C GLY A 311 -12.27 -16.81 7.26
N ASP A 312 -11.76 -17.95 6.79
CA ASP A 312 -11.14 -18.99 7.61
C ASP A 312 -9.61 -18.82 7.77
N TYR A 313 -9.02 -17.85 7.07
CA TYR A 313 -7.58 -17.61 7.13
C TYR A 313 -7.20 -16.81 8.38
N SER A 314 -6.33 -17.41 9.20
CA SER A 314 -5.66 -16.74 10.32
C SER A 314 -4.15 -16.84 10.14
N GLY A 315 -3.45 -15.71 10.16
CA GLY A 315 -2.00 -15.69 9.98
C GLY A 315 -1.46 -14.39 9.38
N GLU A 316 -0.16 -14.36 9.12
CA GLU A 316 0.48 -13.23 8.44
C GLU A 316 0.12 -13.24 6.94
N MET A 317 -0.23 -12.08 6.42
CA MET A 317 -0.53 -11.84 5.02
C MET A 317 0.30 -10.64 4.55
N GLU A 318 0.90 -10.77 3.37
CA GLU A 318 1.68 -9.72 2.73
C GLU A 318 0.87 -9.13 1.58
N ILE A 319 0.78 -7.80 1.55
CA ILE A 319 0.09 -7.04 0.52
C ILE A 319 1.15 -6.45 -0.40
N PHE A 320 0.93 -6.54 -1.70
CA PHE A 320 1.76 -5.95 -2.73
C PHE A 320 0.95 -4.96 -3.56
N VAL A 321 1.52 -3.78 -3.80
CA VAL A 321 1.06 -2.81 -4.77
C VAL A 321 2.13 -2.67 -5.84
N GLU A 322 1.84 -3.12 -7.06
CA GLU A 322 2.78 -3.15 -8.16
C GLU A 322 2.33 -2.23 -9.30
N PRO A 323 3.24 -1.48 -9.93
CA PRO A 323 2.93 -0.68 -11.11
C PRO A 323 2.68 -1.55 -12.34
N ILE A 324 1.74 -1.16 -13.20
CA ILE A 324 1.46 -1.83 -14.48
C ILE A 324 1.80 -0.89 -15.63
N GLY A 325 2.83 -1.24 -16.41
CA GLY A 325 3.17 -0.50 -17.63
C GLY A 325 3.88 0.84 -17.39
N TRP A 326 4.45 1.07 -16.21
CA TRP A 326 5.23 2.26 -15.88
C TRP A 326 6.34 1.93 -14.86
N PRO A 327 7.45 2.70 -14.79
CA PRO A 327 8.68 2.27 -14.10
C PRO A 327 8.69 2.51 -12.58
N GLY A 328 7.54 2.48 -11.92
CA GLY A 328 7.44 2.67 -10.47
C GLY A 328 8.10 1.56 -9.66
N GLU A 329 8.39 1.84 -8.39
CA GLU A 329 8.75 0.80 -7.42
C GLU A 329 7.50 0.20 -6.78
N SER A 330 7.49 -1.11 -6.57
CA SER A 330 6.42 -1.79 -5.85
C SER A 330 6.48 -1.50 -4.36
N SER A 331 5.33 -1.35 -3.71
CA SER A 331 5.22 -1.23 -2.25
C SER A 331 4.68 -2.53 -1.66
N SER A 332 5.19 -2.94 -0.50
CA SER A 332 4.63 -4.07 0.25
C SER A 332 4.48 -3.79 1.73
N GLU A 333 3.45 -4.36 2.34
CA GLU A 333 3.12 -4.21 3.75
C GLU A 333 2.62 -5.54 4.32
N LYS A 334 2.88 -5.81 5.60
CA LYS A 334 2.48 -7.05 6.26
C LYS A 334 1.41 -6.78 7.30
N ILE A 335 0.39 -7.62 7.33
CA ILE A 335 -0.67 -7.61 8.34
C ILE A 335 -0.85 -9.01 8.94
N ILE A 336 -1.26 -9.07 10.21
CA ILE A 336 -1.65 -10.31 10.88
C ILE A 336 -3.18 -10.32 10.95
N LEU A 337 -3.77 -11.36 10.37
CA LEU A 337 -5.21 -11.59 10.42
C LEU A 337 -5.54 -12.40 11.67
N GLU A 338 -6.25 -11.75 12.60
CA GLU A 338 -6.77 -12.38 13.80
C GLU A 338 -8.08 -13.11 13.48
N PRO A 339 -8.24 -14.39 13.87
CA PRO A 339 -9.48 -15.11 13.66
C PRO A 339 -10.57 -14.55 14.59
N LEU A 340 -11.78 -14.39 14.05
CA LEU A 340 -12.95 -14.21 14.90
C LEU A 340 -13.23 -15.50 15.66
N PHE A 341 -13.43 -15.39 16.98
CA PHE A 341 -13.87 -16.50 17.81
C PHE A 341 -15.08 -16.08 18.65
N SER A 342 -15.97 -17.02 18.89
CA SER A 342 -17.18 -16.83 19.68
C SER A 342 -17.03 -17.53 21.03
N ASP A 343 -17.21 -16.80 22.12
CA ASP A 343 -17.21 -17.37 23.46
C ASP A 343 -18.20 -16.62 24.35
N ALA A 344 -18.76 -17.29 25.35
CA ALA A 344 -19.74 -16.71 26.25
C ALA A 344 -19.61 -17.25 27.67
N ASN A 345 -19.74 -16.35 28.64
CA ASN A 345 -19.82 -16.70 30.05
C ASN A 345 -21.28 -16.60 30.52
N LEU A 346 -21.84 -17.70 31.02
CA LEU A 346 -23.21 -17.80 31.53
C LEU A 346 -23.19 -17.95 33.06
N ILE A 347 -23.83 -17.02 33.76
CA ILE A 347 -23.99 -17.02 35.21
C ILE A 347 -25.49 -17.04 35.53
N GLY A 348 -25.91 -17.89 36.46
CA GLY A 348 -27.29 -17.97 36.94
C GLY A 348 -27.36 -17.86 38.46
N GLU A 349 -28.40 -17.20 38.96
CA GLU A 349 -28.68 -17.06 40.39
C GLU A 349 -30.19 -17.24 40.64
N PHE A 350 -30.53 -18.15 41.55
CA PHE A 350 -31.90 -18.42 41.96
C PHE A 350 -32.29 -17.49 43.10
N THR A 351 -33.47 -16.89 43.02
CA THR A 351 -34.05 -16.11 44.11
C THR A 351 -35.37 -16.73 44.52
N SER A 352 -35.44 -17.23 45.75
CA SER A 352 -36.72 -17.64 46.36
C SER A 352 -37.53 -16.38 46.68
N GLN A 353 -38.70 -16.21 46.05
CA GLN A 353 -39.67 -15.19 46.48
C GLN A 353 -40.58 -15.82 47.54
N GLY A 354 -40.78 -15.09 48.64
CA GLY A 354 -41.57 -15.56 49.79
C GLY A 354 -43.02 -15.87 49.46
N SER A 355 -43.72 -16.40 50.47
CA SER A 355 -45.06 -17.03 50.44
C SER A 355 -46.21 -16.31 49.72
N ASP A 356 -46.05 -15.04 49.31
CA ASP A 356 -47.07 -14.25 48.60
C ASP A 356 -46.99 -14.33 47.06
N SER A 357 -45.98 -14.98 46.47
CA SER A 357 -45.86 -15.12 45.00
C SER A 357 -45.96 -16.59 44.52
N PRO A 358 -46.81 -16.91 43.52
CA PRO A 358 -46.92 -18.27 42.97
C PRO A 358 -45.83 -18.61 41.94
N SER A 359 -44.84 -17.74 41.72
CA SER A 359 -43.84 -17.86 40.66
C SER A 359 -42.42 -17.69 41.21
N GLN A 360 -41.56 -18.67 40.96
CA GLN A 360 -40.15 -18.62 41.29
C GLN A 360 -39.36 -18.00 40.13
N GLU A 361 -38.25 -17.33 40.43
CA GLU A 361 -37.42 -16.63 39.44
C GLU A 361 -35.97 -17.11 39.47
N ILE A 362 -35.41 -17.36 38.28
CA ILE A 362 -33.98 -17.53 38.06
C ILE A 362 -33.49 -16.32 37.28
N SER A 363 -32.65 -15.51 37.92
CA SER A 363 -31.92 -14.46 37.21
C SER A 363 -30.71 -15.07 36.51
N TYR A 364 -30.44 -14.63 35.28
CA TYR A 364 -29.26 -15.07 34.54
C TYR A 364 -28.60 -13.91 33.82
N ARG A 365 -27.29 -14.03 33.60
CA ARG A 365 -26.45 -13.09 32.87
C ARG A 365 -25.59 -13.86 31.87
N ILE A 366 -25.67 -13.48 30.61
CA ILE A 366 -24.82 -13.97 29.52
C ILE A 366 -23.88 -12.82 29.14
N ARG A 367 -22.58 -13.05 29.21
CA ARG A 367 -21.56 -12.09 28.79
C ARG A 367 -20.80 -12.63 27.59
N ASN A 368 -20.74 -11.88 26.49
CA ASN A 368 -19.95 -12.27 25.33
C ASN A 368 -18.45 -12.06 25.65
N THR A 369 -17.70 -13.16 25.71
CA THR A 369 -16.24 -13.17 25.95
C THR A 369 -15.42 -13.37 24.67
N GLY A 370 -16.09 -13.56 23.52
CA GLY A 370 -15.47 -13.67 22.21
C GLY A 370 -15.23 -12.34 21.50
N SER A 371 -14.64 -12.40 20.31
CA SER A 371 -14.44 -11.27 19.39
C SER A 371 -15.53 -11.15 18.32
N SER A 372 -16.41 -12.14 18.18
CA SER A 372 -17.57 -12.13 17.28
C SER A 372 -18.88 -11.84 18.01
N THR A 373 -19.87 -11.30 17.28
CA THR A 373 -21.24 -11.14 17.76
C THR A 373 -21.90 -12.50 17.99
N LEU A 374 -22.52 -12.71 19.16
CA LEU A 374 -23.33 -13.90 19.41
C LEU A 374 -24.72 -13.65 18.79
N ASN A 375 -25.08 -14.38 17.73
CA ASN A 375 -26.40 -14.23 17.11
C ASN A 375 -27.54 -14.71 18.02
N ASN A 376 -28.79 -14.44 17.59
CA ASN A 376 -30.00 -14.87 18.29
C ASN A 376 -29.95 -16.36 18.67
N GLY A 377 -30.18 -16.63 19.95
CA GLY A 377 -30.16 -17.97 20.52
C GLY A 377 -31.35 -18.20 21.45
N TYR A 378 -31.30 -19.28 22.22
CA TYR A 378 -32.29 -19.56 23.25
C TYR A 378 -31.62 -20.13 24.49
N ILE A 379 -32.15 -19.76 25.65
CA ILE A 379 -31.76 -20.33 26.93
C ILE A 379 -32.85 -21.31 27.39
N GLU A 380 -32.44 -22.48 27.86
CA GLU A 380 -33.33 -23.51 28.43
C GLU A 380 -32.95 -23.71 29.90
N ALA A 381 -33.94 -23.63 30.79
CA ALA A 381 -33.80 -24.07 32.17
C ALA A 381 -34.28 -25.51 32.28
N ILE A 382 -33.42 -26.43 32.71
CA ILE A 382 -33.67 -27.88 32.75
C ILE A 382 -33.59 -28.35 34.19
N TRP A 383 -34.62 -29.04 34.67
CA TRP A 383 -34.60 -29.70 35.96
C TRP A 383 -33.72 -30.96 35.86
N VAL A 384 -32.64 -31.02 36.65
CA VAL A 384 -31.63 -32.08 36.51
C VAL A 384 -32.17 -33.45 36.90
N VAL A 385 -33.17 -33.52 37.79
CA VAL A 385 -33.68 -34.79 38.34
C VAL A 385 -34.40 -35.63 37.29
N ASP A 386 -35.26 -35.02 36.46
CA ASP A 386 -36.07 -35.72 35.45
C ASP A 386 -35.76 -35.28 34.01
N GLY A 387 -34.82 -34.34 33.83
CA GLY A 387 -34.41 -33.83 32.52
C GLY A 387 -35.45 -32.95 31.84
N ARG A 388 -36.46 -32.47 32.56
CA ARG A 388 -37.56 -31.69 31.97
C ARG A 388 -37.15 -30.22 31.79
N ILE A 389 -37.50 -29.66 30.63
CA ILE A 389 -37.37 -28.22 30.37
C ILE A 389 -38.47 -27.49 31.15
N ILE A 390 -38.05 -26.65 32.10
CA ILE A 390 -38.88 -25.82 32.97
C ILE A 390 -39.40 -24.60 32.20
N SER A 391 -38.51 -23.95 31.47
CA SER A 391 -38.81 -22.78 30.66
C SER A 391 -37.76 -22.60 29.56
N SER A 392 -38.13 -21.89 28.51
CA SER A 392 -37.24 -21.48 27.43
C SER A 392 -37.52 -20.04 27.01
N GLU A 393 -36.47 -19.25 26.85
CA GLU A 393 -36.55 -17.84 26.46
C GLU A 393 -35.60 -17.54 25.30
N GLN A 394 -36.01 -16.66 24.40
CA GLN A 394 -35.19 -16.24 23.27
C GLN A 394 -34.20 -15.17 23.71
N ILE A 395 -32.94 -15.32 23.30
CA ILE A 395 -31.86 -14.38 23.59
C ILE A 395 -31.59 -13.55 22.33
N PRO A 396 -31.60 -12.21 22.42
CA PRO A 396 -31.24 -11.34 21.30
C PRO A 396 -29.73 -11.41 21.00
N GLU A 397 -29.29 -10.80 19.91
CA GLU A 397 -27.86 -10.73 19.57
C GLU A 397 -27.06 -9.96 20.64
N ILE A 398 -25.87 -10.47 20.98
CA ILE A 398 -24.99 -9.87 22.00
C ILE A 398 -23.65 -9.51 21.35
N SER A 399 -23.35 -8.23 21.27
CA SER A 399 -22.08 -7.71 20.73
C SER A 399 -20.87 -8.15 21.57
N PRO A 400 -19.64 -8.15 21.01
CA PRO A 400 -18.43 -8.44 21.78
C PRO A 400 -18.32 -7.58 23.03
N SER A 401 -17.95 -8.18 24.16
CA SER A 401 -17.85 -7.55 25.49
C SER A 401 -19.15 -7.08 26.15
N ASP A 402 -20.30 -7.12 25.46
CA ASP A 402 -21.60 -6.79 26.04
C ASP A 402 -22.16 -7.92 26.92
N GLU A 403 -23.13 -7.56 27.76
CA GLU A 403 -23.86 -8.49 28.62
C GLU A 403 -25.37 -8.37 28.43
N TYR A 404 -26.04 -9.52 28.42
CA TYR A 404 -27.49 -9.63 28.46
C TYR A 404 -27.91 -10.23 29.79
N SER A 405 -28.86 -9.59 30.47
CA SER A 405 -29.44 -10.12 31.71
C SER A 405 -30.96 -10.13 31.63
N SER A 406 -31.56 -11.23 32.04
CA SER A 406 -33.01 -11.40 32.12
C SER A 406 -33.35 -12.37 33.26
N LYS A 407 -34.63 -12.63 33.43
CA LYS A 407 -35.17 -13.51 34.47
C LYS A 407 -36.14 -14.52 33.86
N ILE A 408 -35.95 -15.78 34.24
CA ILE A 408 -36.87 -16.87 33.90
C ILE A 408 -37.83 -17.06 35.07
N SER A 409 -39.11 -16.75 34.86
CA SER A 409 -40.18 -17.03 35.83
C SER A 409 -40.86 -18.36 35.52
N PHE A 410 -41.10 -19.18 36.54
CA PHE A 410 -41.87 -20.42 36.41
C PHE A 410 -42.80 -20.63 37.61
N SER A 411 -43.98 -21.17 37.37
CA SER A 411 -45.03 -21.37 38.39
C SER A 411 -45.21 -22.83 38.80
N GLN A 412 -44.37 -23.74 38.29
CA GLN A 412 -44.45 -25.16 38.59
C GLN A 412 -43.61 -25.49 39.83
N LEU A 413 -44.25 -26.04 40.87
CA LEU A 413 -43.57 -26.57 42.06
C LEU A 413 -42.58 -27.68 41.68
N LEU A 414 -41.28 -27.39 41.77
CA LEU A 414 -40.18 -28.33 41.54
C LEU A 414 -39.96 -29.22 42.79
N GLY A 415 -40.99 -29.96 43.21
CA GLY A 415 -40.90 -30.87 44.37
C GLY A 415 -40.55 -30.19 45.71
N ALA A 416 -40.59 -30.98 46.79
CA ALA A 416 -40.25 -30.53 48.15
C ALA A 416 -38.77 -30.79 48.52
N THR A 417 -37.97 -31.29 47.58
CA THR A 417 -36.57 -31.67 47.78
C THR A 417 -35.64 -30.67 47.11
N PRO A 418 -34.55 -30.24 47.77
CA PRO A 418 -33.50 -29.48 47.11
C PRO A 418 -32.98 -30.21 45.86
N GLY A 419 -32.65 -29.46 44.82
CA GLY A 419 -32.17 -30.03 43.55
C GLY A 419 -31.44 -29.00 42.70
N GLU A 420 -31.04 -29.40 41.49
CA GLU A 420 -30.26 -28.57 40.59
C GLU A 420 -31.06 -28.19 39.35
N ILE A 421 -30.96 -26.92 38.95
CA ILE A 421 -31.47 -26.40 37.69
C ILE A 421 -30.28 -26.12 36.79
N GLN A 422 -30.23 -26.78 35.64
CA GLN A 422 -29.21 -26.53 34.62
C GLN A 422 -29.73 -25.48 33.63
N LEU A 423 -29.00 -24.38 33.50
CA LEU A 423 -29.24 -23.39 32.45
C LEU A 423 -28.35 -23.71 31.27
N VAL A 424 -28.96 -23.91 30.10
CA VAL A 424 -28.27 -24.22 28.85
C VAL A 424 -28.59 -23.13 27.84
N TYR A 425 -27.59 -22.30 27.50
CA TYR A 425 -27.68 -21.34 26.42
C TYR A 425 -27.15 -21.97 25.12
N LYS A 426 -27.99 -22.03 24.09
CA LYS A 426 -27.64 -22.52 22.76
C LYS A 426 -27.67 -21.37 21.78
N SER A 427 -26.54 -21.12 21.13
CA SER A 427 -26.43 -20.26 19.95
C SER A 427 -26.07 -21.11 18.72
N ASN A 428 -26.10 -20.48 17.54
CA ASN A 428 -25.56 -21.05 16.30
C ASN A 428 -24.05 -21.37 16.36
N LEU A 429 -23.33 -20.77 17.32
CA LEU A 429 -21.87 -20.82 17.44
C LEU A 429 -21.39 -21.69 18.60
N GLY A 430 -22.26 -22.10 19.54
CA GLY A 430 -21.86 -22.91 20.69
C GLY A 430 -22.99 -23.22 21.67
N THR A 431 -22.67 -24.05 22.67
CA THR A 431 -23.56 -24.35 23.80
C THR A 431 -22.84 -24.09 25.11
N TYR A 432 -23.42 -23.22 25.93
CA TYR A 432 -22.86 -22.77 27.21
C TYR A 432 -23.79 -23.22 28.33
N THR A 433 -23.23 -23.73 29.42
CA THR A 433 -24.03 -24.36 30.47
C THR A 433 -23.56 -23.92 31.85
N THR A 434 -24.51 -23.64 32.74
CA THR A 434 -24.26 -23.40 34.17
C THR A 434 -25.32 -24.10 35.01
N THR A 435 -25.05 -24.31 36.29
CA THR A 435 -26.00 -24.93 37.22
C THR A 435 -26.32 -24.00 38.37
N VAL A 436 -27.59 -23.99 38.77
CA VAL A 436 -28.12 -23.18 39.86
C VAL A 436 -28.77 -24.12 40.88
N GLN A 437 -28.51 -23.89 42.16
CA GLN A 437 -29.08 -24.69 43.23
C GLN A 437 -30.50 -24.20 43.54
N TYR A 438 -31.46 -25.12 43.53
CA TYR A 438 -32.82 -24.89 43.97
C TYR A 438 -32.95 -25.36 45.42
N THR A 439 -33.25 -24.42 46.31
CA THR A 439 -33.62 -24.68 47.70
C THR A 439 -35.07 -24.28 47.90
N PRO A 440 -35.98 -25.23 48.17
CA PRO A 440 -37.35 -24.89 48.53
C PRO A 440 -37.35 -24.11 49.85
N GLU A 441 -38.29 -23.18 50.00
CA GLU A 441 -38.51 -22.45 51.25
C GLU A 441 -38.92 -23.47 52.34
N SER A 442 -38.12 -23.57 53.40
CA SER A 442 -38.46 -24.38 54.57
C SER A 442 -39.38 -23.57 55.48
N ASP A 443 -40.57 -24.10 55.78
CA ASP A 443 -41.35 -23.65 56.93
C ASP A 443 -40.51 -23.94 58.20
N ASP A 444 -39.78 -22.94 58.66
CA ASP A 444 -39.09 -22.96 59.95
C ASP A 444 -40.14 -22.86 61.09
N ASP A 445 -40.90 -23.94 61.30
CA ASP A 445 -41.64 -24.15 62.54
C ASP A 445 -41.78 -25.64 62.93
N ALA A 446 -40.78 -26.45 62.56
CA ALA A 446 -40.66 -27.83 63.04
C ALA A 446 -39.40 -27.98 63.90
N GLY A 447 -39.60 -27.93 65.22
CA GLY A 447 -38.56 -28.19 66.22
C GLY A 447 -37.82 -29.51 65.97
N PHE A 448 -36.50 -29.45 66.08
CA PHE A 448 -35.59 -30.57 65.87
C PHE A 448 -35.72 -31.60 67.02
N GLU A 449 -36.53 -32.65 66.83
CA GLU A 449 -36.56 -33.81 67.74
C GLU A 449 -35.50 -34.84 67.34
N LEU A 450 -34.46 -34.98 68.17
CA LEU A 450 -33.48 -36.06 68.07
C LEU A 450 -34.16 -37.42 68.38
N PRO A 451 -33.82 -38.51 67.67
CA PRO A 451 -34.52 -39.80 67.77
C PRO A 451 -34.21 -40.59 69.06
N PHE A 452 -33.61 -39.96 70.06
CA PHE A 452 -33.32 -40.57 71.36
C PHE A 452 -33.39 -39.54 72.49
N GLN A 453 -33.85 -39.97 73.67
CA GLN A 453 -33.92 -39.13 74.85
C GLN A 453 -32.51 -38.90 75.42
N LEU A 454 -32.09 -37.63 75.55
CA LEU A 454 -30.76 -37.24 76.03
C LEU A 454 -30.44 -37.81 77.45
N GLN A 455 -31.47 -38.10 78.24
CA GLN A 455 -31.38 -38.71 79.57
C GLN A 455 -30.87 -40.17 79.52
N ALA A 456 -31.21 -40.92 78.47
CA ALA A 456 -30.77 -42.31 78.29
C ALA A 456 -29.29 -42.39 77.87
N ALA A 457 -28.82 -41.45 77.06
CA ALA A 457 -27.43 -41.36 76.62
C ALA A 457 -26.46 -41.04 77.79
N ALA A 458 -26.90 -40.20 78.73
CA ALA A 458 -26.11 -39.87 79.92
C ALA A 458 -25.95 -41.06 80.88
N ILE A 459 -27.00 -41.88 81.07
CA ILE A 459 -26.95 -43.04 81.96
C ILE A 459 -26.11 -44.18 81.34
N GLY A 460 -26.17 -44.36 80.01
CA GLY A 460 -25.35 -45.33 79.30
C GLY A 460 -23.85 -45.02 79.34
N SER A 461 -23.46 -43.74 79.26
CA SER A 461 -22.05 -43.35 79.31
C SER A 461 -21.43 -43.56 80.70
N VAL A 462 -22.19 -43.32 81.77
CA VAL A 462 -21.72 -43.52 83.15
C VAL A 462 -21.59 -45.02 83.46
N MET A 463 -22.57 -45.84 83.06
CA MET A 463 -22.50 -47.30 83.26
C MET A 463 -21.38 -47.96 82.44
N GLY A 464 -21.13 -47.49 81.21
CA GLY A 464 -20.02 -47.98 80.39
C GLY A 464 -18.65 -47.70 81.01
N MET A 465 -18.48 -46.55 81.66
CA MET A 465 -17.23 -46.17 82.33
C MET A 465 -16.98 -47.01 83.60
N VAL A 466 -18.03 -47.37 84.34
CA VAL A 466 -17.92 -48.24 85.53
C VAL A 466 -17.57 -49.67 85.15
N VAL A 467 -18.14 -50.19 84.06
CA VAL A 467 -17.81 -51.53 83.54
C VAL A 467 -16.35 -51.60 83.07
N LEU A 468 -15.85 -50.56 82.38
CA LEU A 468 -14.46 -50.47 81.95
C LEU A 468 -13.46 -50.41 83.12
N LEU A 469 -13.82 -49.72 84.20
CA LEU A 469 -12.96 -49.66 85.40
C LEU A 469 -12.94 -50.99 86.16
N LEU A 470 -14.05 -51.73 86.19
CA LEU A 470 -14.13 -53.06 86.80
C LEU A 470 -13.37 -54.13 86.00
N THR A 471 -13.44 -54.10 84.66
CA THR A 471 -12.69 -55.05 83.82
C THR A 471 -11.18 -54.83 83.90
N VAL A 472 -10.73 -53.58 83.99
CA VAL A 472 -9.31 -53.24 84.19
C VAL A 472 -8.80 -53.64 85.58
N LEU A 473 -9.64 -53.58 86.63
CA LEU A 473 -9.29 -54.03 87.98
C LEU A 473 -9.18 -55.56 88.09
N VAL A 474 -10.01 -56.32 87.37
CA VAL A 474 -9.95 -57.79 87.32
C VAL A 474 -8.74 -58.30 86.52
N MET A 475 -8.34 -57.59 85.45
CA MET A 475 -7.13 -57.95 84.68
C MET A 475 -5.80 -57.61 85.40
N ARG A 476 -5.83 -56.90 86.54
CA ARG A 476 -4.61 -56.47 87.25
C ARG A 476 -4.20 -57.35 88.44
N THR A 477 -4.99 -58.38 88.79
CA THR A 477 -4.74 -59.25 89.95
C THR A 477 -4.27 -60.68 89.62
N LEU A 478 -4.10 -61.03 88.34
CA LEU A 478 -3.62 -62.34 87.92
C LEU A 478 -2.46 -62.17 86.94
N ASN A 479 -1.22 -62.14 87.45
CA ASN A 479 0.00 -62.10 86.66
C ASN A 479 0.90 -63.27 87.05
N THR A 480 1.16 -64.19 86.11
CA THR A 480 2.28 -65.15 85.94
C THR A 480 1.79 -66.22 84.94
N GLU A 481 2.48 -66.73 83.92
CA GLU A 481 3.88 -66.74 83.51
C GLU A 481 4.02 -67.06 82.00
N VAL A 482 5.28 -66.93 81.55
CA VAL A 482 5.91 -66.86 80.23
C VAL A 482 5.71 -68.09 79.29
N THR A 483 5.65 -67.87 77.97
CA THR A 483 6.65 -68.29 76.93
C THR A 483 6.00 -68.55 75.56
N SER A 484 6.34 -67.75 74.54
CA SER A 484 6.38 -68.23 73.15
C SER A 484 7.54 -67.57 72.41
N ALA A 485 8.40 -68.42 71.86
CA ALA A 485 9.63 -68.06 71.20
C ALA A 485 9.39 -67.77 69.70
N THR A 486 9.94 -66.65 69.26
CA THR A 486 10.74 -66.45 68.05
C THR A 486 10.09 -66.72 66.69
N PHE A 487 9.82 -65.65 65.95
CA PHE A 487 10.26 -65.36 64.57
C PHE A 487 9.67 -63.98 64.26
N GLY A 488 10.38 -62.91 63.95
CA GLY A 488 11.75 -62.70 63.52
C GLY A 488 11.71 -61.38 62.75
N GLY A 489 12.79 -60.62 62.82
CA GLY A 489 13.01 -59.49 61.93
C GLY A 489 12.53 -58.16 62.49
N GLU A 490 13.42 -57.54 63.26
CA GLU A 490 13.47 -56.09 63.44
C GLU A 490 13.25 -55.40 62.10
N GLY A 491 12.09 -54.76 61.96
CA GLY A 491 11.85 -53.83 60.88
C GLY A 491 12.95 -52.77 60.91
N PRO A 492 13.70 -52.59 59.82
CA PRO A 492 14.74 -51.58 59.79
C PRO A 492 14.09 -50.23 60.05
N LYS A 493 14.68 -49.49 60.99
CA LYS A 493 14.56 -48.03 61.06
C LYS A 493 14.75 -47.51 59.63
N ILE A 494 13.66 -47.10 58.98
CA ILE A 494 13.79 -46.42 57.69
C ILE A 494 14.48 -45.09 58.02
N PRO A 495 15.66 -44.83 57.45
CA PRO A 495 16.28 -43.52 57.54
C PRO A 495 15.30 -42.53 56.91
N LYS A 496 14.82 -41.56 57.70
CA LYS A 496 14.53 -40.25 57.16
C LYS A 496 15.79 -39.86 56.41
N ASP A 497 15.70 -39.58 55.12
CA ASP A 497 16.55 -38.64 54.40
C ASP A 497 16.37 -38.87 52.90
N LEU A 498 15.42 -38.15 52.31
CA LEU A 498 15.47 -37.47 51.00
C LEU A 498 14.04 -37.07 50.64
N SER A 499 13.69 -35.81 50.89
CA SER A 499 12.40 -35.22 50.53
C SER A 499 12.61 -34.04 49.58
N THR A 500 11.82 -33.94 48.52
CA THR A 500 11.81 -32.79 47.61
C THR A 500 10.40 -32.21 47.53
N LYS A 501 10.26 -30.89 47.38
CA LYS A 501 8.94 -30.26 47.18
C LYS A 501 8.60 -30.27 45.70
N CYS A 502 7.35 -30.53 45.38
CA CYS A 502 6.88 -30.39 44.00
C CYS A 502 6.96 -28.92 43.57
N SER A 503 7.55 -28.66 42.40
CA SER A 503 7.72 -27.30 41.85
C SER A 503 6.40 -26.62 41.47
N ASN A 504 5.32 -27.39 41.27
CA ASN A 504 4.03 -26.86 40.84
C ASN A 504 3.07 -26.60 42.01
N CYS A 505 2.84 -27.60 42.87
CA CYS A 505 1.85 -27.51 43.97
C CYS A 505 2.46 -27.39 45.38
N GLY A 506 3.79 -27.45 45.52
CA GLY A 506 4.47 -27.31 46.81
C GLY A 506 4.35 -28.52 47.76
N LEU A 507 3.63 -29.59 47.37
CA LEU A 507 3.48 -30.81 48.15
C LEU A 507 4.83 -31.51 48.36
N GLN A 508 5.08 -31.99 49.58
CA GLN A 508 6.34 -32.65 49.94
C GLN A 508 6.33 -34.11 49.50
N LEU A 509 7.25 -34.47 48.60
CA LEU A 509 7.39 -35.80 48.02
C LEU A 509 8.56 -36.55 48.68
N TYR A 510 8.33 -37.80 49.04
CA TYR A 510 9.33 -38.71 49.59
C TYR A 510 9.71 -39.74 48.53
N TYR A 511 11.01 -40.00 48.35
CA TYR A 511 11.50 -40.90 47.30
C TYR A 511 12.70 -41.71 47.75
N SER A 512 12.91 -42.86 47.11
CA SER A 512 14.06 -43.75 47.35
C SER A 512 15.22 -43.41 46.42
N LYS A 513 16.45 -43.77 46.81
CA LYS A 513 17.73 -43.40 46.14
C LYS A 513 17.89 -43.93 44.70
N MET A 514 16.91 -44.67 44.16
CA MET A 514 17.00 -45.37 42.87
C MET A 514 16.01 -44.91 41.79
N GLU A 515 15.24 -43.84 42.00
CA GLU A 515 14.31 -43.32 40.97
C GLU A 515 14.73 -41.92 40.47
N PRO A 516 15.01 -41.75 39.16
CA PRO A 516 15.50 -40.49 38.62
C PRO A 516 14.42 -39.39 38.51
N ASN A 517 13.14 -39.78 38.43
CA ASN A 517 11.99 -38.86 38.34
C ASN A 517 10.88 -39.32 39.29
N VAL A 518 10.32 -38.39 40.07
CA VAL A 518 9.20 -38.65 41.00
C VAL A 518 7.96 -37.90 40.51
N ARG A 519 6.87 -38.62 40.26
CA ARG A 519 5.60 -38.04 39.81
C ARG A 519 4.78 -37.58 41.02
N CYS A 520 4.28 -36.34 40.98
CA CYS A 520 3.41 -35.83 42.04
C CYS A 520 1.98 -36.42 41.90
N PRO A 521 1.41 -37.03 42.95
CA PRO A 521 0.05 -37.58 42.89
C PRO A 521 -1.06 -36.51 42.83
N ALA A 522 -0.77 -35.26 43.19
CA ALA A 522 -1.77 -34.19 43.22
C ALA A 522 -1.85 -33.36 41.91
N CYS A 523 -0.77 -33.27 41.13
CA CYS A 523 -0.72 -32.43 39.92
C CYS A 523 -0.03 -33.11 38.73
N SER A 524 0.25 -34.42 38.83
CA SER A 524 0.89 -35.26 37.81
C SER A 524 2.26 -34.79 37.29
N THR A 525 2.82 -33.73 37.86
CA THR A 525 4.08 -33.11 37.46
C THR A 525 5.27 -34.00 37.84
N MET A 526 6.23 -34.20 36.92
CA MET A 526 7.46 -34.94 37.17
C MET A 526 8.54 -34.04 37.78
N ASN A 527 9.07 -34.42 38.94
CA ASN A 527 10.09 -33.65 39.65
C ASN A 527 11.40 -34.43 39.67
N LYS A 528 12.52 -33.76 39.38
CA LYS A 528 13.88 -34.32 39.45
C LYS A 528 14.52 -33.89 40.77
N PRO A 529 14.90 -34.81 41.67
CA PRO A 529 15.54 -34.44 42.92
C PRO A 529 16.98 -33.94 42.69
N SER A 530 17.21 -32.66 42.94
CA SER A 530 18.54 -32.02 42.82
C SER A 530 19.46 -32.40 43.99
N ARG A 531 20.67 -32.86 43.66
CA ARG A 531 21.77 -33.12 44.59
C ARG A 531 22.30 -31.77 45.11
N GLN A 532 21.94 -31.36 46.32
CA GLN A 532 22.38 -30.06 46.88
C GLN A 532 23.81 -30.13 47.48
N GLN A 533 24.70 -29.25 47.00
CA GLN A 533 25.61 -28.46 47.84
C GLN A 533 25.11 -27.01 47.65
N GLY A 534 24.38 -26.39 48.58
CA GLY A 534 24.84 -25.79 49.84
C GLY A 534 25.59 -24.48 49.52
N LYS A 535 25.26 -23.26 49.95
CA LYS A 535 24.44 -22.60 51.00
C LYS A 535 24.23 -21.14 50.48
N GLY A 536 23.28 -20.29 50.84
CA GLY A 536 22.18 -20.30 51.79
C GLY A 536 21.67 -18.85 52.01
N SER A 537 20.34 -18.70 52.11
CA SER A 537 19.54 -17.63 52.79
C SER A 537 19.65 -16.17 52.28
N ARG A 538 18.59 -15.33 52.24
CA ARG A 538 17.43 -15.19 53.15
C ARG A 538 16.35 -14.26 52.53
N GLN A 539 15.08 -14.55 52.88
CA GLN A 539 13.80 -13.77 52.88
C GLN A 539 13.86 -12.26 52.50
N LYS A 540 12.87 -11.63 51.83
CA LYS A 540 11.43 -11.45 52.18
C LYS A 540 10.75 -10.59 51.07
N LYS A 541 9.40 -10.66 50.98
CA LYS A 541 8.38 -9.74 50.37
C LYS A 541 8.90 -8.40 49.79
N GLU A 542 8.42 -7.88 48.66
CA GLU A 542 7.11 -7.19 48.52
C GLU A 542 6.84 -6.76 47.06
N ASN A 543 5.58 -6.45 46.74
CA ASN A 543 5.16 -5.80 45.49
C ASN A 543 5.86 -4.44 45.28
N SER A 544 6.28 -4.14 44.04
CA SER A 544 6.18 -2.79 43.46
C SER A 544 6.78 -2.72 42.05
N THR A 545 5.94 -2.30 41.10
CA THR A 545 6.18 -1.27 40.07
C THR A 545 7.65 -1.01 39.68
N ILE A 546 8.03 -1.33 38.44
CA ILE A 546 9.33 -0.93 37.87
C ILE A 546 9.10 0.27 36.96
N GLN A 547 9.58 1.42 37.45
CA GLN A 547 9.97 2.59 36.67
C GLN A 547 11.18 2.25 35.78
N GLU A 548 11.24 2.86 34.60
CA GLU A 548 12.37 2.83 33.68
C GLU A 548 13.68 3.18 34.39
N THR A 549 14.65 2.27 34.34
CA THR A 549 16.05 2.58 34.63
C THR A 549 16.89 1.90 33.55
N GLU A 550 17.77 2.66 32.90
CA GLU A 550 18.67 2.18 31.85
C GLU A 550 19.55 1.04 32.36
N LEU A 551 19.28 -0.19 31.91
CA LEU A 551 20.06 -1.37 32.28
C LEU A 551 21.38 -1.39 31.49
N LYS A 552 22.52 -1.47 32.18
CA LYS A 552 23.85 -1.62 31.58
C LYS A 552 24.56 -2.85 32.13
N ALA A 553 25.35 -3.53 31.30
CA ALA A 553 26.21 -4.64 31.71
C ALA A 553 27.58 -4.56 31.01
N SER A 554 28.64 -4.91 31.73
CA SER A 554 30.02 -4.94 31.23
C SER A 554 30.62 -6.33 31.36
N SER A 555 31.53 -6.68 30.45
CA SER A 555 32.38 -7.87 30.60
C SER A 555 33.71 -7.70 29.83
N SER A 556 34.73 -8.42 30.27
CA SER A 556 36.06 -8.44 29.63
C SER A 556 36.15 -9.35 28.39
N ASP A 557 35.21 -10.29 28.22
CA ASP A 557 35.16 -11.26 27.11
C ASP A 557 33.86 -11.14 26.29
N ASP A 558 33.79 -11.86 25.16
CA ASP A 558 32.61 -11.95 24.28
C ASP A 558 31.33 -12.47 24.96
N ILE A 559 31.41 -12.97 26.20
CA ILE A 559 30.28 -13.47 26.99
C ILE A 559 29.89 -12.43 28.05
N ILE A 560 28.62 -12.01 28.04
CA ILE A 560 28.03 -11.04 28.97
C ILE A 560 26.77 -11.62 29.63
N SER A 561 26.54 -11.33 30.92
CA SER A 561 25.35 -11.80 31.65
C SER A 561 24.23 -10.75 31.57
N CYS A 562 22.97 -11.12 31.25
CA CYS A 562 21.86 -10.15 31.32
C CYS A 562 21.66 -9.70 32.78
N PRO A 563 21.56 -8.39 33.04
CA PRO A 563 21.42 -7.84 34.39
C PRO A 563 20.10 -8.20 35.09
N GLN A 564 19.12 -8.76 34.37
CA GLN A 564 17.81 -9.13 34.89
C GLN A 564 17.65 -10.64 35.18
N CYS A 565 18.40 -11.52 34.53
CA CYS A 565 18.22 -12.97 34.70
C CYS A 565 19.51 -13.80 34.70
N ASP A 566 20.68 -13.14 34.63
CA ASP A 566 22.01 -13.76 34.64
C ASP A 566 22.28 -14.77 33.51
N GLN A 567 21.44 -14.78 32.46
CA GLN A 567 21.67 -15.62 31.28
C GLN A 567 22.93 -15.14 30.54
N ALA A 568 23.86 -16.06 30.29
CA ALA A 568 25.07 -15.82 29.50
C ALA A 568 24.73 -15.63 28.01
N LEU A 569 25.10 -14.48 27.46
CA LEU A 569 24.87 -14.06 26.09
C LEU A 569 26.20 -13.83 25.39
N LYS A 570 26.30 -14.25 24.13
CA LYS A 570 27.49 -13.99 23.31
C LYS A 570 27.30 -12.67 22.55
N VAL A 571 27.92 -11.61 23.03
CA VAL A 571 27.95 -10.29 22.38
C VAL A 571 29.41 -9.95 22.07
N PRO A 572 29.84 -10.03 20.79
CA PRO A 572 31.23 -9.79 20.41
C PRO A 572 31.74 -8.42 20.87
N MET A 573 32.95 -8.37 21.42
CA MET A 573 33.57 -7.11 21.91
C MET A 573 33.68 -6.03 20.82
N SER A 574 33.93 -6.43 19.57
CA SER A 574 34.04 -5.53 18.42
C SER A 574 32.76 -4.76 18.09
N ARG A 575 31.61 -5.20 18.62
CA ARG A 575 30.31 -4.56 18.40
C ARG A 575 29.85 -3.72 19.59
N ARG A 576 30.63 -3.58 20.65
CA ARG A 576 30.25 -2.79 21.84
C ARG A 576 30.73 -1.34 21.72
N PRO A 577 29.94 -0.34 22.13
CA PRO A 577 28.64 -0.45 22.81
C PRO A 577 27.49 -0.81 21.86
N VAL A 578 26.62 -1.75 22.28
CA VAL A 578 25.41 -2.16 21.54
C VAL A 578 24.28 -2.52 22.49
N MET A 579 23.04 -2.23 22.09
CA MET A 579 21.85 -2.68 22.80
C MET A 579 21.61 -4.17 22.57
N ALA A 580 21.80 -4.98 23.60
CA ALA A 580 21.56 -6.41 23.57
C ALA A 580 20.17 -6.72 24.17
N ARG A 581 19.44 -7.64 23.54
CA ARG A 581 18.17 -8.17 24.06
C ARG A 581 18.38 -9.60 24.55
N CYS A 582 18.02 -9.88 25.80
CA CYS A 582 18.11 -11.23 26.33
C CYS A 582 16.96 -12.11 25.81
N PRO A 583 17.23 -13.29 25.20
CA PRO A 583 16.19 -14.21 24.76
C PRO A 583 15.42 -14.86 25.92
N ALA A 584 15.99 -14.91 27.13
CA ALA A 584 15.35 -15.55 28.28
C ALA A 584 14.31 -14.65 28.97
N CYS A 585 14.66 -13.40 29.29
CA CYS A 585 13.77 -12.49 30.02
C CYS A 585 13.30 -11.29 29.18
N LYS A 586 13.69 -11.20 27.91
CA LYS A 586 13.37 -10.10 26.99
C LYS A 586 13.85 -8.70 27.44
N CYS A 587 14.71 -8.63 28.47
CA CYS A 587 15.42 -7.43 28.94
C CYS A 587 16.20 -6.81 27.77
N THR A 588 16.13 -5.49 27.57
CA THR A 588 17.02 -4.74 26.67
C THR A 588 18.02 -3.96 27.53
N PHE A 589 19.30 -4.13 27.28
CA PHE A 589 20.36 -3.49 28.07
C PHE A 589 21.55 -3.09 27.19
N GLU A 590 22.28 -2.06 27.61
CA GLU A 590 23.49 -1.61 26.93
C GLU A 590 24.68 -2.49 27.32
N ALA A 591 25.28 -3.18 26.35
CA ALA A 591 26.48 -3.99 26.54
C ALA A 591 27.73 -3.14 26.30
N ILE A 592 28.49 -2.88 27.37
CA ILE A 592 29.71 -2.05 27.34
C ILE A 592 30.98 -2.89 27.54
N VAL A 593 32.13 -2.32 27.19
CA VAL A 593 33.45 -2.91 27.45
C VAL A 593 33.86 -2.54 28.88
N GLU A 594 34.38 -3.51 29.63
CA GLU A 594 34.92 -3.27 30.97
C GLU A 594 36.31 -2.64 30.84
N ASP A 595 36.46 -1.37 31.24
CA ASP A 595 37.75 -0.67 31.23
C ASP A 595 38.67 -1.23 32.32
N SER A 596 39.82 -1.78 31.93
CA SER A 596 40.87 -2.18 32.85
C SER A 596 41.56 -0.92 33.42
N VAL A 597 41.31 -0.60 34.69
CA VAL A 597 42.13 0.35 35.48
C VAL A 597 43.34 -0.38 36.06
#